data_AF-L5JSF9-F1
#
_entry.id   AF-L5JSF9-F1
#
_cell.length_a   1.000
_cell.length_b   1.000
_cell.length_c   1.000
_cell.angle_alpha   90.00
_cell.angle_beta   90.00
_cell.angle_gamma   90.00
#
_symmetry.space_group_name_H-M   'P 1'
#
loop_
_entity.id
_entity.type
_entity.pdbx_description
1 polymer ?
#
loop_
_entity_poly.entity_id
_entity_poly.type
_entity_poly.pdbx_seq_one_letter_code
_entity_poly.pdbx_strand_id
1 'polypeptide(L)'
;MRHRELGREKEVISGQEVGENLSSLECLVLFDDIGQSLIRLSSPELQFALIAAFLQFLGVPSGFSPPASCFYLAMDENSIFDNGLYDEKPLTSLSLSFSGVSYVGRMDQLGCRRWSRGHDREGEDFIRNIFHLVMPLFSVKERSQLCFSWLQYEIAKVIWCLHTKNKKRLKSQGKNCKKLAKNLLKEPENRNNFCLWKQYAHLEWLLGNTEDARKVFDTALSMAGSKELKDYELCELSLLYAELEVELLPDVRGAATARAVHILTRLTENGVYGSYTGQVLAVHILKARKAYEHALQDCLGDSCVSDPAAPDSLNRLISLVKCFMLFQYLTVGIDATLRIYEQVSAKLKGSVSPEGPGPEDSVSPRSLSGVLEAVTLMHTSLLRFHMKVSVYPLAPLRLVLSEALKLYPGNQVLWRSYVQIQSKSHSASKTRRFFDAITRSAKSLEPWLFAIEAEKMRKRLVETVQRVDGREVHATIPETGLTHRIKALFENAMRSDSGSQCPLLWRMYLNFLVSLGNKERSKGVFYKALQNCPWAKVLYMDAVEYFPGEMQEILDLMTEKELRVRLPVEELELLLED
;
A
#
# COMPACT_ATOMS: atom_id res chain seq x y z
N MET A 1 -3.46 54.46 -27.07
CA MET A 1 -3.92 54.57 -28.48
C MET A 1 -2.71 54.38 -29.38
N ARG A 2 -2.83 53.55 -30.42
CA ARG A 2 -1.79 53.00 -31.33
C ARG A 2 -1.22 51.63 -30.92
N HIS A 3 -1.65 50.66 -31.73
CA HIS A 3 -1.04 49.36 -32.00
C HIS A 3 0.49 49.39 -31.97
N ARG A 4 1.07 48.40 -31.28
CA ARG A 4 2.37 47.82 -31.66
C ARG A 4 2.36 46.34 -31.33
N GLU A 5 2.70 45.57 -32.35
CA GLU A 5 2.91 44.14 -32.38
C GLU A 5 3.91 43.71 -31.30
N LEU A 6 3.59 42.64 -30.58
CA LEU A 6 4.58 41.82 -29.89
C LEU A 6 4.47 40.41 -30.46
N GLY A 7 5.55 40.02 -31.14
CA GLY A 7 5.68 38.81 -31.91
C GLY A 7 5.42 37.55 -31.09
N ARG A 8 4.70 36.62 -31.71
CA ARG A 8 4.67 35.22 -31.31
C ARG A 8 6.01 34.61 -31.70
N GLU A 9 6.86 34.34 -30.72
CA GLU A 9 7.98 33.42 -30.89
C GLU A 9 7.40 32.03 -31.19
N LYS A 10 7.56 31.61 -32.44
CA LYS A 10 7.42 30.21 -32.83
C LYS A 10 8.68 29.50 -32.36
N GLU A 11 8.63 28.82 -31.22
CA GLU A 11 9.62 27.78 -30.91
C GLU A 11 9.36 26.59 -31.83
N VAL A 12 10.05 26.60 -32.96
CA VAL A 12 10.27 25.41 -33.79
C VAL A 12 11.25 24.54 -33.01
N ILE A 13 10.77 23.41 -32.49
CA ILE A 13 11.64 22.35 -31.95
C ILE A 13 12.48 21.85 -33.13
N SER A 14 13.74 22.27 -33.17
CA SER A 14 14.69 21.93 -34.22
C SER A 14 14.94 20.42 -34.23
N GLY A 15 14.52 19.78 -35.31
CA GLY A 15 14.90 18.41 -35.61
C GLY A 15 16.36 18.34 -36.04
N GLN A 16 17.07 17.36 -35.48
CA GLN A 16 18.18 16.74 -36.20
C GLN A 16 18.32 15.28 -35.77
N GLU A 17 18.19 14.41 -36.78
CA GLU A 17 18.60 13.01 -36.87
C GLU A 17 17.89 11.97 -35.99
N VAL A 18 16.73 11.49 -36.47
CA VAL A 18 16.34 10.07 -36.33
C VAL A 18 15.81 9.60 -37.68
N GLY A 19 16.54 8.69 -38.31
CA GLY A 19 16.12 8.01 -39.53
C GLY A 19 14.82 7.25 -39.32
N GLU A 20 13.94 7.39 -40.30
CA GLU A 20 12.89 6.44 -40.71
C GLU A 20 12.08 5.77 -39.59
N ASN A 21 11.05 6.48 -39.12
CA ASN A 21 9.79 5.87 -38.68
C ASN A 21 8.64 6.71 -39.25
N LEU A 22 8.25 6.41 -40.49
CA LEU A 22 7.19 7.11 -41.23
C LEU A 22 5.78 6.96 -40.61
N SER A 23 5.60 6.17 -39.55
CA SER A 23 4.37 6.08 -38.76
C SER A 23 4.21 7.19 -37.69
N SER A 24 5.21 8.05 -37.51
CA SER A 24 5.22 9.08 -36.44
C SER A 24 4.60 10.42 -36.84
N LEU A 25 4.46 10.71 -38.14
CA LEU A 25 3.95 11.99 -38.63
C LEU A 25 2.42 12.13 -38.51
N GLU A 26 1.67 11.02 -38.54
CA GLU A 26 0.21 11.02 -38.29
C GLU A 26 -0.15 11.21 -36.79
N CYS A 27 0.84 11.13 -35.90
CA CYS A 27 0.66 11.36 -34.45
C CYS A 27 1.02 12.78 -34.00
N LEU A 28 1.30 13.70 -34.92
CA LEU A 28 1.54 15.11 -34.61
C LEU A 28 0.22 15.84 -34.37
N VAL A 29 -0.27 15.76 -33.13
CA VAL A 29 -1.39 16.58 -32.66
C VAL A 29 -0.86 17.99 -32.40
N LEU A 30 -1.28 18.97 -33.20
CA LEU A 30 -0.91 20.37 -32.99
C LEU A 30 -1.71 20.94 -31.82
N PHE A 31 -1.14 21.92 -31.13
CA PHE A 31 -1.86 22.60 -30.04
C PHE A 31 -3.20 23.18 -30.52
N ASP A 32 -3.27 23.66 -31.75
CA ASP A 32 -4.49 24.21 -32.34
C ASP A 32 -5.59 23.14 -32.51
N ASP A 33 -5.22 21.86 -32.69
CA ASP A 33 -6.16 20.74 -32.86
C ASP A 33 -6.85 20.35 -31.53
N ILE A 34 -6.16 20.55 -30.41
CA ILE A 34 -6.66 20.19 -29.06
C ILE A 34 -6.92 21.40 -28.17
N GLY A 35 -6.56 22.61 -28.60
CA GLY A 35 -6.54 23.81 -27.76
C GLY A 35 -7.89 24.16 -27.16
N GLN A 36 -8.99 23.88 -27.89
CA GLN A 36 -10.36 24.06 -27.40
C GLN A 36 -10.78 23.00 -26.37
N SER A 37 -10.14 21.84 -26.36
CA SER A 37 -10.37 20.73 -25.43
C SER A 37 -9.40 20.70 -24.26
N LEU A 38 -8.33 21.50 -24.30
CA LEU A 38 -7.35 21.58 -23.22
C LEU A 38 -7.92 22.36 -22.03
N ILE A 39 -8.02 21.66 -20.89
CA ILE A 39 -8.47 22.25 -19.63
C ILE A 39 -7.23 22.77 -18.89
N ARG A 40 -7.17 24.08 -18.65
CA ARG A 40 -6.10 24.69 -17.86
C ARG A 40 -6.35 24.48 -16.36
N LEU A 41 -5.52 23.68 -15.71
CA LEU A 41 -5.48 23.59 -14.25
C LEU A 41 -4.81 24.84 -13.69
N SER A 42 -5.60 25.71 -13.05
CA SER A 42 -5.09 26.97 -12.48
C SER A 42 -4.71 26.86 -11.01
N SER A 43 -5.21 25.85 -10.30
CA SER A 43 -4.85 25.59 -8.90
C SER A 43 -3.51 24.84 -8.82
N PRO A 44 -2.55 25.32 -8.02
CA PRO A 44 -1.29 24.62 -7.80
C PRO A 44 -1.50 23.26 -7.12
N GLU A 45 -2.49 23.14 -6.22
CA GLU A 45 -2.79 21.86 -5.58
C GLU A 45 -3.26 20.81 -6.60
N LEU A 46 -4.09 21.20 -7.57
CA LEU A 46 -4.56 20.30 -8.63
C LEU A 46 -3.44 19.94 -9.61
N GLN A 47 -2.52 20.87 -9.90
CA GLN A 47 -1.33 20.57 -10.70
C GLN A 47 -0.44 19.54 -10.01
N PHE A 48 -0.19 19.70 -8.70
CA PHE A 48 0.56 18.73 -7.92
C PHE A 48 -0.16 17.38 -7.85
N ALA A 49 -1.48 17.38 -7.58
CA ALA A 49 -2.28 16.17 -7.54
C ALA A 49 -2.25 15.41 -8.88
N LEU A 50 -2.27 16.11 -10.01
CA LEU A 50 -2.12 15.49 -11.34
C LEU A 50 -0.77 14.79 -11.49
N ILE A 51 0.33 15.44 -11.09
CA ILE A 51 1.66 14.84 -11.15
C ILE A 51 1.78 13.65 -10.19
N ALA A 52 1.26 13.76 -8.97
CA ALA A 52 1.23 12.66 -8.01
C ALA A 52 0.41 11.47 -8.53
N ALA A 53 -0.75 11.73 -9.15
CA ALA A 53 -1.57 10.69 -9.78
C ALA A 53 -0.86 10.03 -10.97
N PHE A 54 -0.17 10.82 -11.80
CA PHE A 54 0.61 10.30 -12.93
C PHE A 54 1.80 9.46 -12.47
N LEU A 55 2.53 9.90 -11.45
CA LEU A 55 3.60 9.10 -10.82
C LEU A 55 3.03 7.79 -10.24
N GLN A 56 1.88 7.84 -9.56
CA GLN A 56 1.18 6.66 -9.05
C GLN A 56 0.79 5.68 -10.18
N PHE A 57 0.32 6.20 -11.32
CA PHE A 57 0.01 5.44 -12.53
C PHE A 57 1.26 4.75 -13.11
N LEU A 58 2.42 5.42 -13.06
CA LEU A 58 3.72 4.83 -13.39
C LEU A 58 4.26 3.89 -12.30
N GLY A 59 3.55 3.68 -11.19
CA GLY A 59 3.95 2.77 -10.12
C GLY A 59 4.86 3.37 -9.04
N VAL A 60 5.00 4.69 -9.00
CA VAL A 60 5.70 5.43 -7.94
C VAL A 60 4.73 5.72 -6.79
N PRO A 61 5.02 5.30 -5.54
CA PRO A 61 4.15 5.56 -4.40
C PRO A 61 4.09 7.07 -4.09
N SER A 62 3.00 7.71 -4.49
CA SER A 62 2.87 9.17 -4.41
C SER A 62 1.77 9.64 -3.46
N GLY A 63 1.17 8.71 -2.70
CA GLY A 63 0.12 9.00 -1.71
C GLY A 63 -1.23 9.38 -2.31
N PHE A 64 -1.36 9.40 -3.63
CA PHE A 64 -2.63 9.63 -4.31
C PHE A 64 -3.52 8.39 -4.21
N SER A 65 -4.71 8.55 -3.61
CA SER A 65 -5.75 7.53 -3.60
C SER A 65 -6.93 8.02 -4.44
N PRO A 66 -7.27 7.32 -5.55
CA PRO A 66 -8.47 7.67 -6.30
C PRO A 66 -9.73 7.40 -5.46
N PRO A 67 -10.86 8.05 -5.79
CA PRO A 67 -12.17 7.68 -5.23
C PRO A 67 -12.44 6.18 -5.42
N ALA A 68 -13.17 5.56 -4.50
CA ALA A 68 -13.44 4.12 -4.54
C ALA A 68 -14.06 3.65 -5.87
N SER A 69 -14.92 4.47 -6.48
CA SER A 69 -15.50 4.20 -7.80
C SER A 69 -14.45 4.07 -8.89
N CYS A 70 -13.41 4.91 -8.89
CA CYS A 70 -12.32 4.87 -9.85
C CYS A 70 -11.29 3.79 -9.51
N PHE A 71 -11.10 3.52 -8.22
CA PHE A 71 -10.15 2.52 -7.73
C PHE A 71 -10.48 1.11 -8.24
N TYR A 72 -11.74 0.70 -8.16
CA TYR A 72 -12.15 -0.64 -8.62
C TYR A 72 -12.04 -0.82 -10.14
N LEU A 73 -12.24 0.25 -10.93
CA LEU A 73 -12.05 0.22 -12.39
C LEU A 73 -10.60 -0.06 -12.80
N ALA A 74 -9.65 0.36 -11.96
CA ALA A 74 -8.21 0.18 -12.18
C ALA A 74 -7.64 -1.07 -11.51
N MET A 75 -8.41 -1.74 -10.64
CA MET A 75 -7.92 -2.89 -9.89
C MET A 75 -7.81 -4.10 -10.82
N ASP A 76 -6.58 -4.56 -11.07
CA ASP A 76 -6.27 -5.66 -11.99
C ASP A 76 -5.23 -6.65 -11.44
N GLU A 77 -4.71 -6.42 -10.23
CA GLU A 77 -3.60 -7.17 -9.65
C GLU A 77 -3.99 -7.88 -8.35
N ASN A 78 -3.54 -9.13 -8.17
CA ASN A 78 -3.81 -9.93 -6.97
C ASN A 78 -2.88 -9.62 -5.77
N SER A 79 -2.08 -8.56 -5.84
CA SER A 79 -1.08 -8.22 -4.82
C SER A 79 -1.69 -7.87 -3.46
N ILE A 80 -2.98 -7.53 -3.42
CA ILE A 80 -3.77 -7.34 -2.19
C ILE A 80 -3.82 -8.59 -1.30
N PHE A 81 -3.54 -9.79 -1.85
CA PHE A 81 -3.53 -11.05 -1.13
C PHE A 81 -2.11 -11.51 -0.74
N ASP A 82 -1.05 -10.80 -1.12
CA ASP A 82 0.33 -11.21 -0.85
C ASP A 82 0.67 -11.10 0.65
N ASN A 83 1.09 -12.22 1.23
CA ASN A 83 1.31 -12.37 2.68
C ASN A 83 2.80 -12.38 3.11
N GLY A 84 3.73 -12.28 2.16
CA GLY A 84 5.14 -12.68 2.35
C GLY A 84 5.92 -11.95 3.46
N LEU A 85 5.73 -10.63 3.63
CA LEU A 85 6.45 -9.84 4.66
C LEU A 85 5.69 -9.71 5.97
N TYR A 86 4.36 -9.72 5.91
CA TYR A 86 3.50 -9.42 7.06
C TYR A 86 3.62 -10.45 8.19
N ASP A 87 3.99 -11.69 7.88
CA ASP A 87 4.13 -12.77 8.86
C ASP A 87 5.50 -12.81 9.56
N GLU A 88 6.55 -12.35 8.89
CA GLU A 88 7.89 -12.31 9.48
C GLU A 88 8.08 -11.08 10.38
N LYS A 89 7.49 -9.94 10.01
CA LYS A 89 7.73 -8.65 10.65
C LYS A 89 6.42 -7.89 10.82
N PRO A 90 5.52 -8.28 11.75
CA PRO A 90 4.19 -7.68 11.89
C PRO A 90 4.18 -6.19 12.30
N LEU A 91 5.27 -5.67 12.87
CA LEU A 91 5.43 -4.24 13.24
C LEU A 91 6.03 -3.45 12.08
N THR A 92 7.10 -3.95 11.46
CA THR A 92 7.83 -3.22 10.40
C THR A 92 7.52 -3.69 8.98
N SER A 93 6.49 -4.54 8.81
CA SER A 93 5.99 -4.92 7.48
C SER A 93 5.66 -3.64 6.76
N LEU A 94 6.53 -3.27 5.82
CA LEU A 94 6.42 -2.03 5.09
C LEU A 94 4.98 -1.84 4.64
N SER A 95 4.47 -0.62 4.81
CA SER A 95 3.31 -0.15 4.05
C SER A 95 3.71 0.04 2.58
N LEU A 96 4.21 -1.03 1.96
CA LEU A 96 4.01 -1.23 0.53
C LEU A 96 2.51 -1.39 0.39
N SER A 97 1.84 -0.27 0.14
CA SER A 97 0.42 -0.27 -0.17
C SER A 97 0.26 -1.04 -1.48
N PHE A 98 -0.07 -2.32 -1.36
CA PHE A 98 -0.57 -3.11 -2.47
C PHE A 98 -1.97 -2.58 -2.74
N SER A 99 -2.10 -1.74 -3.75
CA SER A 99 -3.37 -1.18 -4.18
C SER A 99 -4.22 -2.20 -4.95
N GLY A 100 -3.63 -3.31 -5.39
CA GLY A 100 -4.27 -4.19 -6.38
C GLY A 100 -4.37 -3.55 -7.77
N VAL A 101 -3.68 -2.44 -8.00
CA VAL A 101 -3.62 -1.71 -9.27
C VAL A 101 -2.20 -1.86 -9.82
N SER A 102 -2.09 -2.44 -11.00
CA SER A 102 -0.83 -2.53 -11.75
C SER A 102 -0.40 -1.17 -12.26
N TYR A 103 0.91 -0.98 -12.39
CA TYR A 103 1.45 0.18 -13.08
C TYR A 103 1.39 -0.02 -14.60
N VAL A 104 1.46 1.08 -15.35
CA VAL A 104 1.40 1.09 -16.81
C VAL A 104 2.31 0.07 -17.46
N GLY A 105 1.79 -0.63 -18.47
CA GLY A 105 2.57 -1.52 -19.31
C GLY A 105 2.81 -2.90 -18.68
N ARG A 106 2.46 -3.10 -17.41
CA ARG A 106 2.42 -4.45 -16.86
C ARG A 106 1.18 -5.18 -17.36
N MET A 107 1.42 -6.29 -18.03
CA MET A 107 0.39 -7.20 -18.54
C MET A 107 0.67 -8.66 -18.11
N ASP A 108 1.35 -8.83 -16.97
CA ASP A 108 1.74 -10.15 -16.46
C ASP A 108 0.50 -11.00 -16.13
N GLN A 109 0.68 -12.33 -16.23
CA GLN A 109 -0.34 -13.32 -15.92
C GLN A 109 -0.84 -13.19 -14.48
N LEU A 110 -2.13 -13.45 -14.27
CA LEU A 110 -2.69 -13.46 -12.92
C LEU A 110 -2.05 -14.58 -12.08
N GLY A 111 -1.32 -14.20 -11.03
CA GLY A 111 -0.56 -15.15 -10.19
C GLY A 111 0.95 -14.99 -10.28
N CYS A 112 1.46 -14.29 -11.30
CA CYS A 112 2.80 -13.75 -11.26
C CYS A 112 2.88 -12.79 -10.08
N ARG A 113 3.79 -13.06 -9.14
CA ARG A 113 4.03 -12.15 -8.02
C ARG A 113 4.35 -10.76 -8.59
N ARG A 114 3.81 -9.70 -7.97
CA ARG A 114 4.15 -8.29 -8.25
C ARG A 114 5.64 -8.07 -8.45
N TRP A 115 6.40 -8.91 -7.77
CA TRP A 115 7.83 -8.94 -7.70
C TRP A 115 8.51 -9.75 -8.81
N SER A 116 7.94 -9.87 -10.01
CA SER A 116 8.61 -10.57 -11.12
C SER A 116 9.30 -9.64 -12.12
N ARG A 117 8.73 -8.44 -12.35
CA ARG A 117 9.31 -7.42 -13.23
C ARG A 117 9.08 -6.02 -12.62
N GLY A 118 10.15 -5.28 -12.39
CA GLY A 118 10.08 -3.82 -12.30
C GLY A 118 10.02 -3.21 -13.70
N HIS A 119 10.04 -1.88 -13.78
CA HIS A 119 10.29 -1.21 -15.06
C HIS A 119 11.58 -1.71 -15.71
N ASP A 120 11.61 -1.71 -17.04
CA ASP A 120 12.84 -1.85 -17.80
C ASP A 120 13.74 -0.62 -17.59
N ARG A 121 14.94 -0.65 -18.16
CA ARG A 121 15.91 0.43 -17.96
C ARG A 121 15.36 1.75 -18.50
N GLU A 122 14.68 1.69 -19.64
CA GLU A 122 14.05 2.79 -20.34
C GLU A 122 12.93 3.41 -19.48
N GLY A 123 12.07 2.59 -18.88
CA GLY A 123 11.03 3.03 -17.95
C GLY A 123 11.59 3.63 -16.66
N GLU A 124 12.65 3.04 -16.09
CA GLU A 124 13.34 3.61 -14.92
C GLU A 124 13.98 4.98 -15.26
N ASP A 125 14.61 5.10 -16.44
CA ASP A 125 15.20 6.34 -16.93
C ASP A 125 14.14 7.41 -17.20
N PHE A 126 12.98 7.02 -17.76
CA PHE A 126 11.84 7.89 -17.98
C PHE A 126 11.29 8.46 -16.66
N ILE A 127 11.07 7.62 -15.65
CA ILE A 127 10.61 8.06 -14.32
C ILE A 127 11.61 9.01 -13.68
N ARG A 128 12.92 8.71 -13.76
CA ARG A 128 13.98 9.59 -13.26
C ARG A 128 13.93 10.97 -13.96
N ASN A 129 13.77 10.98 -15.28
CA ASN A 129 13.68 12.22 -16.04
C ASN A 129 12.44 13.03 -15.66
N ILE A 130 11.29 12.39 -15.42
CA ILE A 130 10.09 13.07 -14.90
C ILE A 130 10.42 13.79 -13.59
N PHE A 131 11.04 13.12 -12.62
CA PHE A 131 11.42 13.77 -11.36
C PHE A 131 12.30 15.00 -11.61
N HIS A 132 13.31 14.90 -12.46
CA HIS A 132 14.16 16.05 -12.80
C HIS A 132 13.39 17.21 -13.45
N LEU A 133 12.41 16.91 -14.31
CA LEU A 133 11.58 17.91 -14.99
C LEU A 133 10.57 18.59 -14.05
N VAL A 134 9.94 17.83 -13.15
CA VAL A 134 8.85 18.36 -12.32
C VAL A 134 9.33 19.05 -11.05
N MET A 135 10.48 18.66 -10.50
CA MET A 135 11.01 19.24 -9.25
C MET A 135 11.09 20.77 -9.26
N PRO A 136 11.61 21.43 -10.31
CA PRO A 136 11.70 22.89 -10.34
C PRO A 136 10.35 23.60 -10.33
N LEU A 137 9.27 22.93 -10.74
CA LEU A 137 7.95 23.54 -10.97
C LEU A 137 7.15 23.75 -9.67
N PHE A 138 7.49 23.05 -8.60
CA PHE A 138 6.69 23.01 -7.38
C PHE A 138 7.33 23.75 -6.21
N SER A 139 6.53 24.04 -5.18
CA SER A 139 6.98 24.69 -3.94
C SER A 139 7.91 23.77 -3.12
N VAL A 140 8.61 24.33 -2.13
CA VAL A 140 9.54 23.57 -1.26
C VAL A 140 8.85 22.39 -0.55
N LYS A 141 7.59 22.57 -0.11
CA LYS A 141 6.82 21.51 0.57
C LYS A 141 6.49 20.36 -0.38
N GLU A 142 6.05 20.68 -1.59
CA GLU A 142 5.71 19.70 -2.63
C GLU A 142 6.97 18.99 -3.17
N ARG A 143 8.08 19.71 -3.35
CA ARG A 143 9.39 19.13 -3.68
C ARG A 143 9.83 18.11 -2.64
N SER A 144 9.67 18.42 -1.36
CA SER A 144 9.96 17.49 -0.27
C SER A 144 9.13 16.21 -0.37
N GLN A 145 7.85 16.32 -0.75
CA GLN A 145 6.98 15.16 -0.99
C GLN A 145 7.42 14.35 -2.20
N LEU A 146 7.80 14.99 -3.30
CA LEU A 146 8.35 14.31 -4.48
C LEU A 146 9.66 13.59 -4.17
N CYS A 147 10.55 14.21 -3.39
CA CYS A 147 11.80 13.59 -2.95
C CYS A 147 11.52 12.33 -2.13
N PHE A 148 10.52 12.41 -1.25
CA PHE A 148 10.06 11.27 -0.46
C PHE A 148 9.52 10.14 -1.34
N SER A 149 8.62 10.45 -2.29
CA SER A 149 8.07 9.47 -3.23
C SER A 149 9.12 8.83 -4.13
N TRP A 150 10.10 9.61 -4.59
CA TRP A 150 11.23 9.09 -5.36
C TRP A 150 12.07 8.12 -4.54
N LEU A 151 12.42 8.49 -3.30
CA LEU A 151 13.20 7.61 -2.44
C LEU A 151 12.41 6.34 -2.08
N GLN A 152 11.11 6.44 -1.83
CA GLN A 152 10.25 5.27 -1.60
C GLN A 152 10.21 4.33 -2.81
N TYR A 153 10.13 4.87 -4.03
CA TYR A 153 10.19 4.08 -5.25
C TYR A 153 11.50 3.30 -5.38
N GLU A 154 12.64 3.94 -5.10
CA GLU A 154 13.95 3.26 -5.11
C GLU A 154 14.07 2.22 -3.98
N ILE A 155 13.54 2.48 -2.80
CA ILE A 155 13.49 1.51 -1.69
C ILE A 155 12.61 0.31 -2.06
N ALA A 156 11.49 0.51 -2.76
CA ALA A 156 10.64 -0.58 -3.23
C ALA A 156 11.40 -1.53 -4.17
N LYS A 157 12.30 -1.02 -5.02
CA LYS A 157 13.20 -1.84 -5.85
C LYS A 157 14.22 -2.63 -5.01
N VAL A 158 14.71 -2.07 -3.90
CA VAL A 158 15.59 -2.79 -2.96
C VAL A 158 14.85 -3.93 -2.27
N ILE A 159 13.63 -3.68 -1.77
CA ILE A 159 12.77 -4.71 -1.15
C ILE A 159 12.49 -5.83 -2.15
N TRP A 160 12.21 -5.49 -3.40
CA TRP A 160 12.07 -6.44 -4.48
C TRP A 160 13.32 -7.32 -4.69
N CYS A 161 14.52 -6.73 -4.68
CA CYS A 161 15.78 -7.48 -4.77
C CYS A 161 15.98 -8.43 -3.59
N LEU A 162 15.54 -8.04 -2.38
CA LEU A 162 15.58 -8.90 -1.19
C LEU A 162 14.67 -10.12 -1.37
N HIS A 163 13.47 -9.93 -1.90
CA HIS A 163 12.51 -11.01 -2.14
C HIS A 163 12.96 -12.01 -3.19
N THR A 164 13.50 -11.53 -4.29
CA THR A 164 14.01 -12.40 -5.38
C THR A 164 15.33 -13.07 -5.04
N LYS A 165 15.91 -12.80 -3.86
CA LYS A 165 17.22 -13.29 -3.39
C LYS A 165 18.37 -12.99 -4.38
N ASN A 166 18.21 -11.99 -5.25
CA ASN A 166 19.20 -11.63 -6.25
C ASN A 166 20.30 -10.75 -5.64
N LYS A 167 21.33 -11.39 -5.06
CA LYS A 167 22.43 -10.71 -4.34
C LYS A 167 23.20 -9.70 -5.21
N LYS A 168 23.37 -9.96 -6.51
CA LYS A 168 24.12 -9.06 -7.41
C LYS A 168 23.35 -7.76 -7.63
N ARG A 169 22.07 -7.87 -8.01
CA ARG A 169 21.20 -6.71 -8.23
C ARG A 169 20.92 -5.95 -6.94
N LEU A 170 20.79 -6.65 -5.80
CA LEU A 170 20.66 -6.01 -4.49
C LEU A 170 21.85 -5.10 -4.16
N LYS A 171 23.08 -5.54 -4.43
CA LYS A 171 24.29 -4.74 -4.17
C LYS A 171 24.34 -3.48 -5.04
N SER A 172 24.02 -3.58 -6.33
CA SER A 172 24.03 -2.40 -7.22
C SER A 172 22.88 -1.44 -6.90
N GLN A 173 21.66 -1.95 -6.74
CA GLN A 173 20.48 -1.15 -6.42
C GLN A 173 20.60 -0.50 -5.04
N GLY A 174 21.08 -1.22 -4.03
CA GLY A 174 21.35 -0.67 -2.71
C GLY A 174 22.36 0.49 -2.74
N LYS A 175 23.43 0.39 -3.54
CA LYS A 175 24.40 1.48 -3.71
C LYS A 175 23.78 2.71 -4.38
N ASN A 176 23.00 2.51 -5.43
CA ASN A 176 22.34 3.60 -6.15
C ASN A 176 21.32 4.32 -5.26
N CYS A 177 20.47 3.56 -4.56
CA CYS A 177 19.47 4.11 -3.65
C CYS A 177 20.13 4.88 -2.48
N LYS A 178 21.22 4.36 -1.90
CA LYS A 178 22.01 5.10 -0.88
C LYS A 178 22.59 6.41 -1.43
N LYS A 179 23.10 6.40 -2.67
CA LYS A 179 23.64 7.60 -3.30
C LYS A 179 22.55 8.64 -3.49
N LEU A 180 21.36 8.24 -3.95
CA LEU A 180 20.21 9.11 -4.08
C LEU A 180 19.82 9.70 -2.71
N ALA A 181 19.60 8.85 -1.69
CA ALA A 181 19.22 9.30 -0.35
C ALA A 181 20.19 10.35 0.21
N LYS A 182 21.50 10.10 0.10
CA LYS A 182 22.53 11.05 0.53
C LYS A 182 22.54 12.34 -0.27
N ASN A 183 22.26 12.28 -1.57
CA ASN A 183 22.19 13.48 -2.40
C ASN A 183 20.97 14.33 -2.01
N LEU A 184 19.80 13.72 -1.85
CA LEU A 184 18.58 14.41 -1.42
C LEU A 184 18.78 15.07 -0.05
N LEU A 185 19.38 14.37 0.93
CA LEU A 185 19.63 14.91 2.27
C LEU A 185 20.71 16.01 2.34
N LYS A 186 21.61 16.11 1.33
CA LYS A 186 22.63 17.18 1.27
C LYS A 186 22.02 18.54 0.93
N GLU A 187 20.94 18.53 0.17
CA GLU A 187 20.22 19.74 -0.24
C GLU A 187 19.76 20.51 1.00
N PRO A 188 19.94 21.85 1.04
CA PRO A 188 19.67 22.64 2.24
C PRO A 188 18.21 22.54 2.68
N GLU A 189 17.28 22.38 1.74
CA GLU A 189 15.84 22.24 1.97
C GLU A 189 15.48 20.95 2.72
N ASN A 190 16.26 19.88 2.54
CA ASN A 190 15.94 18.54 3.03
C ASN A 190 16.71 18.14 4.29
N ARG A 191 17.65 18.97 4.78
CA ARG A 191 18.53 18.62 5.92
C ARG A 191 17.75 18.28 7.19
N ASN A 192 16.63 18.97 7.41
CA ASN A 192 15.77 18.80 8.58
C ASN A 192 14.48 18.01 8.25
N ASN A 193 14.42 17.34 7.10
CA ASN A 193 13.25 16.55 6.70
C ASN A 193 13.33 15.15 7.32
N PHE A 194 12.66 14.94 8.46
CA PHE A 194 12.75 13.69 9.22
C PHE A 194 12.12 12.52 8.47
N CYS A 195 11.17 12.78 7.56
CA CYS A 195 10.62 11.76 6.69
C CYS A 195 11.67 11.17 5.73
N LEU A 196 12.56 11.99 5.16
CA LEU A 196 13.68 11.51 4.33
C LEU A 196 14.74 10.78 5.17
N TRP A 197 15.06 11.30 6.36
CA TRP A 197 15.95 10.59 7.31
C TRP A 197 15.41 9.22 7.69
N LYS A 198 14.10 9.12 7.97
CA LYS A 198 13.40 7.87 8.27
C LYS A 198 13.57 6.85 7.13
N GLN A 199 13.36 7.27 5.89
CA GLN A 199 13.53 6.40 4.72
C GLN A 199 15.00 5.97 4.52
N TYR A 200 15.95 6.88 4.72
CA TYR A 200 17.38 6.55 4.59
C TYR A 200 17.85 5.57 5.67
N ALA A 201 17.48 5.80 6.93
CA ALA A 201 17.80 4.90 8.03
C ALA A 201 17.20 3.51 7.80
N HIS A 202 15.96 3.46 7.33
CA HIS A 202 15.30 2.21 6.99
C HIS A 202 15.96 1.47 5.81
N LEU A 203 16.41 2.19 4.78
CA LEU A 203 17.19 1.61 3.68
C LEU A 203 18.47 0.93 4.19
N GLU A 204 19.21 1.59 5.08
CA GLU A 204 20.42 1.00 5.69
C GLU A 204 20.09 -0.28 6.46
N TRP A 205 18.96 -0.28 7.17
CA TRP A 205 18.47 -1.46 7.89
C TRP A 205 18.11 -2.61 6.96
N LEU A 206 17.38 -2.33 5.87
CA LEU A 206 16.99 -3.33 4.85
C LEU A 206 18.20 -3.97 4.18
N LEU A 207 19.29 -3.22 3.99
CA LEU A 207 20.54 -3.70 3.43
C LEU A 207 21.40 -4.50 4.42
N GLY A 208 20.94 -4.63 5.68
CA GLY A 208 21.63 -5.36 6.75
C GLY A 208 22.73 -4.56 7.45
N ASN A 209 22.88 -3.26 7.18
CA ASN A 209 23.87 -2.41 7.85
C ASN A 209 23.26 -1.81 9.13
N THR A 210 22.91 -2.67 10.08
CA THR A 210 22.16 -2.29 11.29
C THR A 210 22.85 -1.20 12.10
N GLU A 211 24.17 -1.28 12.30
CA GLU A 211 24.91 -0.25 13.05
C GLU A 211 24.94 1.10 12.34
N ASP A 212 25.02 1.10 11.00
CA ASP A 212 24.97 2.36 10.25
C ASP A 212 23.56 2.94 10.25
N ALA A 213 22.53 2.10 10.15
CA ALA A 213 21.14 2.53 10.32
C ALA A 213 20.91 3.19 11.69
N ARG A 214 21.42 2.59 12.77
CA ARG A 214 21.38 3.17 14.13
C ARG A 214 22.03 4.55 14.19
N LYS A 215 23.23 4.71 13.61
CA LYS A 215 23.90 6.02 13.54
C LYS A 215 23.06 7.04 12.78
N VAL A 216 22.42 6.65 11.69
CA VAL A 216 21.54 7.54 10.91
C VAL A 216 20.33 7.96 11.74
N PHE A 217 19.67 7.02 12.43
CA PHE A 217 18.57 7.33 13.35
C PHE A 217 19.02 8.26 14.49
N ASP A 218 20.10 7.92 15.18
CA ASP A 218 20.62 8.71 16.30
C ASP A 218 21.04 10.12 15.85
N THR A 219 21.61 10.25 14.64
CA THR A 219 21.93 11.56 14.03
C THR A 219 20.65 12.35 13.78
N ALA A 220 19.63 11.75 13.17
CA ALA A 220 18.35 12.41 12.93
C ALA A 220 17.68 12.87 14.23
N LEU A 221 17.67 12.03 15.27
CA LEU A 221 17.09 12.36 16.57
C LEU A 221 17.88 13.44 17.32
N SER A 222 19.21 13.48 17.20
CA SER A 222 20.02 14.54 17.81
C SER A 222 19.83 15.91 17.17
N MET A 223 19.50 15.97 15.87
CA MET A 223 19.21 17.22 15.16
C MET A 223 17.83 17.82 15.50
N ALA A 224 16.92 17.01 16.03
CA ALA A 224 15.55 17.38 16.37
C ALA A 224 15.42 18.50 17.42
N GLY A 225 16.41 18.64 18.31
CA GLY A 225 16.35 19.56 19.43
C GLY A 225 15.19 19.24 20.41
N SER A 226 14.60 20.26 21.03
CA SER A 226 13.53 20.14 22.05
C SER A 226 12.12 20.00 21.47
N LYS A 227 11.96 19.61 20.21
CA LYS A 227 10.66 19.38 19.57
C LYS A 227 10.24 17.94 19.88
N GLU A 228 9.65 17.72 21.06
CA GLU A 228 9.37 16.38 21.60
C GLU A 228 8.11 15.74 20.96
N LEU A 229 7.08 15.47 21.76
CA LEU A 229 5.82 14.82 21.40
C LEU A 229 4.87 15.70 20.56
N LYS A 230 5.31 16.91 20.20
CA LYS A 230 4.54 17.84 19.37
C LYS A 230 4.77 17.65 17.88
N ASP A 231 5.91 17.06 17.50
CA ASP A 231 6.28 16.83 16.12
C ASP A 231 5.97 15.37 15.73
N TYR A 232 5.01 15.19 14.83
CA TYR A 232 4.59 13.85 14.41
C TYR A 232 5.70 13.13 13.63
N GLU A 233 6.56 13.85 12.89
CA GLU A 233 7.62 13.23 12.10
C GLU A 233 8.69 12.59 12.98
N LEU A 234 8.97 13.22 14.13
CA LEU A 234 9.88 12.70 15.15
C LEU A 234 9.29 11.50 15.90
N CYS A 235 7.99 11.54 16.19
CA CYS A 235 7.26 10.37 16.71
C CYS A 235 7.34 9.20 15.71
N GLU A 236 7.08 9.43 14.42
CA GLU A 236 7.15 8.39 13.38
C GLU A 236 8.57 7.84 13.17
N LEU A 237 9.59 8.69 13.24
CA LEU A 237 11.00 8.28 13.17
C LEU A 237 11.38 7.39 14.36
N SER A 238 11.01 7.82 15.56
CA SER A 238 11.28 7.09 16.82
C SER A 238 10.53 5.76 16.88
N LEU A 239 9.27 5.76 16.44
CA LEU A 239 8.43 4.58 16.34
C LEU A 239 9.07 3.54 15.44
N LEU A 240 9.42 3.90 14.19
CA LEU A 240 10.03 2.95 13.26
C LEU A 240 11.35 2.39 13.80
N TYR A 241 12.19 3.24 14.42
CA TYR A 241 13.45 2.78 15.01
C TYR A 241 13.20 1.77 16.14
N ALA A 242 12.25 2.06 17.04
CA ALA A 242 11.88 1.15 18.12
C ALA A 242 11.29 -0.17 17.58
N GLU A 243 10.40 -0.13 16.58
CA GLU A 243 9.82 -1.31 15.95
C GLU A 243 10.88 -2.19 15.29
N LEU A 244 11.84 -1.59 14.57
CA LEU A 244 12.95 -2.31 13.93
C LEU A 244 13.85 -3.01 14.96
N GLU A 245 14.17 -2.34 16.07
CA GLU A 245 14.94 -2.96 17.16
C GLU A 245 14.18 -4.13 17.79
N VAL A 246 12.88 -3.97 18.07
CA VAL A 246 12.04 -5.02 18.66
C VAL A 246 11.96 -6.27 17.77
N GLU A 247 11.96 -6.12 16.45
CA GLU A 247 11.91 -7.24 15.51
C GLU A 247 13.27 -7.83 15.13
N LEU A 248 14.39 -7.24 15.59
CA LEU A 248 15.73 -7.71 15.26
C LEU A 248 16.05 -9.06 15.91
N LEU A 249 15.69 -9.22 17.19
CA LEU A 249 15.88 -10.44 17.97
C LEU A 249 14.64 -10.64 18.86
N PRO A 250 13.84 -11.71 18.67
CA PRO A 250 12.59 -11.94 19.39
C PRO A 250 12.77 -12.32 20.89
N ASP A 251 13.95 -12.11 21.48
CA ASP A 251 14.12 -12.27 22.91
C ASP A 251 13.53 -11.05 23.63
N VAL A 252 12.34 -11.22 24.19
CA VAL A 252 11.59 -10.19 24.94
C VAL A 252 12.42 -9.61 26.09
N ARG A 253 13.44 -10.32 26.59
CA ARG A 253 14.36 -9.85 27.66
C ARG A 253 15.74 -9.39 27.17
N GLY A 254 15.94 -9.30 25.86
CA GLY A 254 17.22 -8.95 25.25
C GLY A 254 17.55 -7.45 25.24
N ALA A 255 18.79 -7.13 24.88
CA ALA A 255 19.30 -5.76 24.74
C ALA A 255 18.53 -4.93 23.68
N ALA A 256 17.89 -5.58 22.71
CA ALA A 256 17.09 -4.94 21.67
C ALA A 256 15.82 -4.27 22.23
N THR A 257 15.11 -4.97 23.13
CA THR A 257 13.96 -4.43 23.87
C THR A 257 14.39 -3.22 24.72
N ALA A 258 15.54 -3.30 25.37
CA ALA A 258 16.07 -2.21 26.19
C ALA A 258 16.41 -0.96 25.36
N ARG A 259 16.94 -1.13 24.15
CA ARG A 259 17.19 -0.01 23.22
C ARG A 259 15.88 0.62 22.72
N ALA A 260 14.88 -0.19 22.36
CA ALA A 260 13.56 0.32 21.97
C ALA A 260 12.90 1.13 23.10
N VAL A 261 12.98 0.65 24.34
CA VAL A 261 12.52 1.38 25.52
C VAL A 261 13.30 2.68 25.71
N HIS A 262 14.62 2.69 25.52
CA HIS A 262 15.44 3.90 25.58
C HIS A 262 14.97 4.95 24.58
N ILE A 263 14.79 4.57 23.32
CA ILE A 263 14.35 5.47 22.23
C ILE A 263 13.01 6.13 22.60
N LEU A 264 12.02 5.32 23.00
CA LEU A 264 10.68 5.81 23.35
C LEU A 264 10.65 6.61 24.66
N THR A 265 11.59 6.34 25.58
CA THR A 265 11.74 7.12 26.81
C THR A 265 12.34 8.49 26.49
N ARG A 266 13.42 8.52 25.69
CA ARG A 266 14.11 9.76 25.29
C ARG A 266 13.24 10.70 24.48
N LEU A 267 12.29 10.17 23.70
CA LEU A 267 11.30 10.98 22.98
C LEU A 267 10.48 11.89 23.92
N THR A 268 10.35 11.53 25.19
CA THR A 268 9.58 12.29 26.20
C THR A 268 10.42 13.23 27.06
N GLU A 269 11.74 13.21 26.92
CA GLU A 269 12.65 13.99 27.77
C GLU A 269 13.11 15.27 27.09
N ASN A 270 13.09 16.39 27.82
CA ASN A 270 13.57 17.68 27.35
C ASN A 270 15.10 17.70 27.36
N GLY A 271 15.74 17.20 26.31
CA GLY A 271 17.19 17.18 26.19
C GLY A 271 17.70 16.72 24.82
N VAL A 272 18.99 16.94 24.55
CA VAL A 272 19.63 16.42 23.34
C VAL A 272 19.62 14.89 23.41
N TYR A 273 19.15 14.26 22.33
CA TYR A 273 19.11 12.80 22.24
C TYR A 273 20.51 12.20 22.41
N GLY A 274 20.65 11.31 23.40
CA GLY A 274 21.86 10.53 23.63
C GLY A 274 21.70 9.11 23.09
N SER A 275 22.70 8.63 22.35
CA SER A 275 22.75 7.24 21.87
C SER A 275 22.63 6.24 23.03
N TYR A 276 22.07 5.06 22.75
CA TYR A 276 21.86 4.03 23.77
C TYR A 276 23.18 3.54 24.39
N THR A 277 23.31 3.64 25.71
CA THR A 277 24.51 3.26 26.48
C THR A 277 24.36 1.97 27.29
N GLY A 278 23.24 1.25 27.19
CA GLY A 278 23.09 -0.07 27.80
C GLY A 278 22.15 -0.16 29.01
N GLN A 279 21.67 0.95 29.56
CA GLN A 279 20.74 0.94 30.71
C GLN A 279 19.69 2.05 30.62
N VAL A 280 18.43 1.69 30.90
CA VAL A 280 17.33 2.65 31.08
C VAL A 280 16.87 2.57 32.53
N LEU A 281 17.02 3.66 33.29
CA LEU A 281 16.61 3.67 34.70
C LEU A 281 15.09 3.67 34.80
N ALA A 282 14.55 2.91 35.76
CA ALA A 282 13.11 2.82 36.03
C ALA A 282 12.46 4.19 36.27
N VAL A 283 13.20 5.16 36.84
CA VAL A 283 12.73 6.53 37.07
C VAL A 283 12.41 7.23 35.74
N HIS A 284 13.25 7.06 34.73
CA HIS A 284 13.03 7.65 33.40
C HIS A 284 11.80 7.01 32.71
N ILE A 285 11.63 5.70 32.85
CA ILE A 285 10.44 4.99 32.35
C ILE A 285 9.15 5.54 33.00
N LEU A 286 9.15 5.75 34.32
CA LEU A 286 7.99 6.30 35.02
C LEU A 286 7.68 7.75 34.62
N LYS A 287 8.72 8.57 34.41
CA LYS A 287 8.55 9.94 33.91
C LYS A 287 7.99 9.95 32.49
N ALA A 288 8.54 9.13 31.60
CA ALA A 288 8.07 8.99 30.22
C ALA A 288 6.61 8.55 30.16
N ARG A 289 6.21 7.59 31.01
CA ARG A 289 4.81 7.16 31.11
C ARG A 289 3.88 8.35 31.41
N LYS A 290 4.21 9.15 32.43
CA LYS A 290 3.41 10.34 32.78
C LYS A 290 3.38 11.38 31.66
N ALA A 291 4.51 11.57 30.96
CA ALA A 291 4.60 12.49 29.83
C ALA A 291 3.70 12.05 28.65
N TYR A 292 3.69 10.75 28.30
CA TYR A 292 2.77 10.22 27.30
C TYR A 292 1.30 10.34 27.73
N GLU A 293 0.98 10.04 28.99
CA GLU A 293 -0.38 10.17 29.52
C GLU A 293 -0.88 11.62 29.43
N HIS A 294 -0.05 12.59 29.81
CA HIS A 294 -0.34 14.01 29.69
C HIS A 294 -0.51 14.42 28.23
N ALA A 295 0.45 14.10 27.36
CA ALA A 295 0.39 14.45 25.95
C ALA A 295 -0.82 13.83 25.24
N LEU A 296 -1.22 12.62 25.62
CA LEU A 296 -2.43 11.97 25.11
C LEU A 296 -3.69 12.70 25.56
N GLN A 297 -3.76 13.11 26.84
CA GLN A 297 -4.87 13.90 27.36
C GLN A 297 -4.96 15.26 26.66
N ASP A 298 -3.84 15.94 26.44
CA ASP A 298 -3.78 17.21 25.70
C ASP A 298 -4.30 17.05 24.27
N CYS A 299 -3.79 16.06 23.51
CA CYS A 299 -4.21 15.87 22.12
C CYS A 299 -5.69 15.47 22.00
N LEU A 300 -6.21 14.71 22.96
CA LEU A 300 -7.63 14.35 23.02
C LEU A 300 -8.51 15.50 23.51
N GLY A 301 -7.95 16.47 24.25
CA GLY A 301 -8.63 17.72 24.62
C GLY A 301 -8.69 18.70 23.45
N ASP A 302 -7.57 18.93 22.77
CA ASP A 302 -7.43 19.85 21.63
C ASP A 302 -8.30 19.44 20.43
N SER A 303 -8.44 18.13 20.19
CA SER A 303 -9.30 17.58 19.12
C SER A 303 -10.81 17.69 19.41
N CYS A 304 -11.21 17.97 20.65
CA CYS A 304 -12.61 18.21 21.04
C CYS A 304 -13.03 19.69 20.91
N VAL A 305 -12.09 20.64 20.81
CA VAL A 305 -12.36 22.09 20.95
C VAL A 305 -12.08 22.89 19.66
N SER A 306 -11.38 22.32 18.67
CA SER A 306 -10.90 23.06 17.50
C SER A 306 -11.62 22.69 16.20
N ASP A 307 -12.28 23.68 15.58
CA ASP A 307 -12.81 23.65 14.21
C ASP A 307 -11.66 23.65 13.17
N PRO A 308 -11.87 23.13 11.95
CA PRO A 308 -11.41 21.79 11.60
C PRO A 308 -9.97 21.51 12.03
N ALA A 309 -9.78 20.45 12.81
CA ALA A 309 -8.47 19.93 13.18
C ALA A 309 -7.57 19.80 11.94
N ALA A 310 -6.52 20.64 11.86
CA ALA A 310 -5.54 20.58 10.78
C ALA A 310 -5.01 19.14 10.64
N PRO A 311 -4.73 18.65 9.41
CA PRO A 311 -4.25 17.27 9.19
C PRO A 311 -3.03 16.90 10.05
N ASP A 312 -2.21 17.90 10.39
CA ASP A 312 -1.04 17.74 11.25
C ASP A 312 -1.39 17.35 12.70
N SER A 313 -2.55 17.78 13.23
CA SER A 313 -2.97 17.42 14.60
C SER A 313 -3.46 15.96 14.69
N LEU A 314 -4.13 15.47 13.65
CA LEU A 314 -4.54 14.06 13.54
C LEU A 314 -3.33 13.15 13.38
N ASN A 315 -2.37 13.52 12.52
CA ASN A 315 -1.12 12.80 12.37
C ASN A 315 -0.33 12.75 13.68
N ARG A 316 -0.26 13.87 14.40
CA ARG A 316 0.34 13.93 15.74
C ARG A 316 -0.31 12.96 16.71
N LEU A 317 -1.65 12.93 16.78
CA LEU A 317 -2.39 12.02 17.65
C LEU A 317 -2.10 10.54 17.29
N ILE A 318 -2.13 10.19 16.00
CA ILE A 318 -1.85 8.83 15.52
C ILE A 318 -0.45 8.40 15.94
N SER A 319 0.57 9.18 15.62
CA SER A 319 1.97 8.84 15.90
C SER A 319 2.26 8.77 17.40
N LEU A 320 1.68 9.69 18.19
CA LEU A 320 1.78 9.67 19.65
C LEU A 320 1.17 8.40 20.26
N VAL A 321 -0.05 8.04 19.84
CA VAL A 321 -0.74 6.84 20.35
C VAL A 321 0.03 5.58 20.00
N LYS A 322 0.56 5.48 18.77
CA LYS A 322 1.40 4.34 18.36
C LYS A 322 2.67 4.21 19.22
N CYS A 323 3.39 5.31 19.44
CA CYS A 323 4.56 5.33 20.34
C CYS A 323 4.19 4.90 21.75
N PHE A 324 3.08 5.41 22.29
CA PHE A 324 2.66 5.10 23.65
C PHE A 324 2.21 3.64 23.81
N MET A 325 1.50 3.10 22.83
CA MET A 325 1.11 1.69 22.78
C MET A 325 2.34 0.77 22.76
N LEU A 326 3.32 1.04 21.90
CA LEU A 326 4.56 0.27 21.86
C LEU A 326 5.34 0.41 23.18
N PHE A 327 5.41 1.61 23.76
CA PHE A 327 6.07 1.85 25.05
C PHE A 327 5.43 1.06 26.20
N GLN A 328 4.09 1.04 26.30
CA GLN A 328 3.41 0.24 27.32
C GLN A 328 3.55 -1.26 27.07
N TYR A 329 3.53 -1.70 25.81
CA TYR A 329 3.79 -3.09 25.46
C TYR A 329 5.17 -3.55 25.99
N LEU A 330 6.22 -2.75 25.75
CA LEU A 330 7.59 -3.10 26.12
C LEU A 330 7.87 -2.98 27.63
N THR A 331 7.16 -2.11 28.35
CA THR A 331 7.43 -1.83 29.78
C THR A 331 6.48 -2.52 30.75
N VAL A 332 5.27 -2.87 30.32
CA VAL A 332 4.24 -3.49 31.16
C VAL A 332 3.70 -4.77 30.54
N GLY A 333 3.37 -4.73 29.24
CA GLY A 333 2.86 -5.88 28.50
C GLY A 333 1.62 -5.58 27.66
N ILE A 334 1.06 -6.64 27.08
CA ILE A 334 -0.05 -6.53 26.11
C ILE A 334 -1.34 -5.97 26.72
N ASP A 335 -1.66 -6.29 27.97
CA ASP A 335 -2.88 -5.80 28.64
C ASP A 335 -2.86 -4.28 28.84
N ALA A 336 -1.68 -3.68 29.04
CA ALA A 336 -1.54 -2.23 29.15
C ALA A 336 -1.78 -1.53 27.81
N THR A 337 -1.39 -2.18 26.70
CA THR A 337 -1.68 -1.71 25.33
C THR A 337 -3.17 -1.70 25.06
N LEU A 338 -3.87 -2.78 25.46
CA LEU A 338 -5.33 -2.89 25.30
C LEU A 338 -6.06 -1.76 26.02
N ARG A 339 -5.64 -1.39 27.24
CA ARG A 339 -6.25 -0.27 27.98
C ARG A 339 -6.10 1.07 27.27
N ILE A 340 -4.95 1.35 26.67
CA ILE A 340 -4.77 2.57 25.85
C ILE A 340 -5.71 2.53 24.66
N TYR A 341 -5.75 1.39 23.95
CA TYR A 341 -6.62 1.21 22.79
C TYR A 341 -8.09 1.47 23.14
N GLU A 342 -8.58 0.90 24.24
CA GLU A 342 -9.94 1.09 24.74
C GLU A 342 -10.20 2.54 25.17
N GLN A 343 -9.26 3.18 25.86
CA GLN A 343 -9.35 4.58 26.29
C GLN A 343 -9.48 5.54 25.10
N VAL A 344 -8.61 5.38 24.10
CA VAL A 344 -8.62 6.19 22.86
C VAL A 344 -9.89 5.91 22.06
N SER A 345 -10.27 4.64 21.93
CA SER A 345 -11.49 4.23 21.23
C SER A 345 -12.76 4.80 21.86
N ALA A 346 -12.88 4.74 23.19
CA ALA A 346 -14.04 5.24 23.91
C ALA A 346 -14.16 6.77 23.81
N LYS A 347 -13.05 7.49 23.96
CA LYS A 347 -13.05 8.96 23.85
C LYS A 347 -13.39 9.45 22.44
N LEU A 348 -12.79 8.87 21.42
CA LEU A 348 -13.06 9.25 20.03
C LEU A 348 -14.48 8.86 19.59
N LYS A 349 -15.01 7.71 20.03
CA LYS A 349 -16.41 7.34 19.77
C LYS A 349 -17.41 8.21 20.54
N GLY A 350 -17.10 8.57 21.78
CA GLY A 350 -17.94 9.44 22.62
C GLY A 350 -18.04 10.88 22.09
N SER A 351 -17.05 11.34 21.32
CA SER A 351 -17.10 12.64 20.63
C SER A 351 -18.02 12.69 19.41
N VAL A 352 -18.51 11.53 18.94
CA VAL A 352 -19.48 11.41 17.84
C VAL A 352 -20.87 11.27 18.44
N SER A 353 -21.47 12.36 18.93
CA SER A 353 -22.86 12.36 19.38
C SER A 353 -23.82 12.54 18.18
N PRO A 354 -24.97 11.83 18.13
CA PRO A 354 -25.95 11.93 17.05
C PRO A 354 -27.05 12.95 17.39
N GLU A 355 -26.79 14.25 17.25
CA GLU A 355 -27.88 15.25 17.30
C GLU A 355 -27.70 16.35 16.24
N GLY A 356 -28.64 16.42 15.28
CA GLY A 356 -28.93 17.58 14.44
C GLY A 356 -28.40 17.55 13.00
N PRO A 357 -29.27 17.74 11.97
CA PRO A 357 -28.82 18.04 10.60
C PRO A 357 -28.40 19.52 10.54
N GLY A 358 -27.12 19.78 10.78
CA GLY A 358 -26.47 21.08 10.60
C GLY A 358 -25.64 21.15 9.30
N PRO A 359 -25.29 22.36 8.81
CA PRO A 359 -24.66 22.56 7.50
C PRO A 359 -23.25 21.97 7.43
N GLU A 360 -22.85 21.55 6.23
CA GLU A 360 -21.81 20.56 5.87
C GLU A 360 -20.33 20.90 6.16
N ASP A 361 -19.98 21.81 7.08
CA ASP A 361 -18.57 22.28 7.22
C ASP A 361 -17.88 22.03 8.59
N SER A 362 -18.47 21.24 9.49
CA SER A 362 -17.82 20.84 10.77
C SER A 362 -17.15 19.45 10.65
N VAL A 363 -15.88 19.33 11.10
CA VAL A 363 -15.03 18.11 11.19
C VAL A 363 -15.68 16.82 10.65
N SER A 364 -15.30 16.39 9.44
CA SER A 364 -15.93 15.21 8.84
C SER A 364 -15.78 13.96 9.74
N PRO A 365 -16.84 13.18 9.99
CA PRO A 365 -16.79 11.89 10.70
C PRO A 365 -15.75 10.91 10.12
N ARG A 366 -15.35 11.15 8.86
CA ARG A 366 -14.38 10.37 8.09
C ARG A 366 -12.93 10.54 8.58
N SER A 367 -12.56 11.69 9.17
CA SER A 367 -11.18 11.95 9.62
C SER A 367 -10.85 11.26 10.95
N LEU A 368 -11.77 11.33 11.93
CA LEU A 368 -11.65 10.61 13.20
C LEU A 368 -11.72 9.08 13.02
N SER A 369 -12.51 8.63 12.04
CA SER A 369 -12.52 7.23 11.61
C SER A 369 -11.13 6.76 11.16
N GLY A 370 -10.38 7.60 10.43
CA GLY A 370 -9.02 7.27 9.99
C GLY A 370 -8.01 7.14 11.15
N VAL A 371 -8.14 7.97 12.19
CA VAL A 371 -7.33 7.84 13.41
C VAL A 371 -7.59 6.51 14.11
N LEU A 372 -8.87 6.17 14.32
CA LEU A 372 -9.24 4.91 14.96
C LEU A 372 -8.78 3.70 14.13
N GLU A 373 -8.91 3.75 12.81
CA GLU A 373 -8.43 2.71 11.91
C GLU A 373 -6.91 2.49 12.05
N ALA A 374 -6.12 3.57 12.06
CA ALA A 374 -4.67 3.51 12.24
C ALA A 374 -4.26 2.95 13.61
N VAL A 375 -4.98 3.31 14.67
CA VAL A 375 -4.76 2.82 16.04
C VAL A 375 -5.16 1.34 16.16
N THR A 376 -6.27 0.93 15.55
CA THR A 376 -6.68 -0.47 15.47
C THR A 376 -5.65 -1.32 14.72
N LEU A 377 -5.08 -0.82 13.62
CA LEU A 377 -3.99 -1.50 12.92
C LEU A 377 -2.79 -1.74 13.83
N MET A 378 -2.32 -0.71 14.55
CA MET A 378 -1.22 -0.85 15.50
C MET A 378 -1.53 -1.89 16.60
N HIS A 379 -2.74 -1.86 17.14
CA HIS A 379 -3.16 -2.83 18.15
C HIS A 379 -3.11 -4.27 17.60
N THR A 380 -3.62 -4.50 16.39
CA THR A 380 -3.58 -5.83 15.75
C THR A 380 -2.15 -6.28 15.43
N SER A 381 -1.27 -5.36 15.01
CA SER A 381 0.15 -5.65 14.77
C SER A 381 0.88 -6.05 16.05
N LEU A 382 0.65 -5.35 17.16
CA LEU A 382 1.23 -5.70 18.48
C LEU A 382 0.71 -7.04 18.99
N LEU A 383 -0.59 -7.34 18.85
CA LEU A 383 -1.15 -8.65 19.20
C LEU A 383 -0.52 -9.77 18.36
N ARG A 384 -0.38 -9.57 17.04
CA ARG A 384 0.27 -10.53 16.14
C ARG A 384 1.73 -10.75 16.53
N PHE A 385 2.46 -9.66 16.83
CA PHE A 385 3.83 -9.75 17.31
C PHE A 385 3.92 -10.51 18.63
N HIS A 386 3.08 -10.17 19.61
CA HIS A 386 3.05 -10.83 20.91
C HIS A 386 2.82 -12.34 20.77
N MET A 387 1.82 -12.75 19.98
CA MET A 387 1.54 -14.16 19.69
C MET A 387 2.69 -14.90 18.99
N LYS A 388 3.59 -14.19 18.31
CA LYS A 388 4.77 -14.77 17.68
C LYS A 388 5.90 -15.01 18.69
N VAL A 389 6.05 -14.13 19.68
CA VAL A 389 7.15 -14.19 20.66
C VAL A 389 6.76 -14.85 21.97
N SER A 390 5.46 -14.96 22.28
CA SER A 390 4.92 -15.54 23.51
C SER A 390 3.79 -16.54 23.24
N VAL A 391 3.55 -17.43 24.20
CA VAL A 391 2.37 -18.30 24.18
C VAL A 391 1.16 -17.47 24.59
N TYR A 392 0.31 -17.12 23.63
CA TYR A 392 -0.87 -16.29 23.85
C TYR A 392 -2.12 -16.82 23.12
N PRO A 393 -3.32 -16.76 23.74
CA PRO A 393 -4.54 -17.23 23.09
C PRO A 393 -4.88 -16.46 21.82
N LEU A 394 -5.42 -17.15 20.81
CA LEU A 394 -5.82 -16.53 19.54
C LEU A 394 -7.17 -15.80 19.60
N ALA A 395 -7.96 -16.02 20.66
CA ALA A 395 -9.31 -15.46 20.78
C ALA A 395 -9.34 -13.91 20.78
N PRO A 396 -8.49 -13.18 21.53
CA PRO A 396 -8.49 -11.72 21.54
C PRO A 396 -8.22 -11.13 20.15
N LEU A 397 -7.21 -11.64 19.44
CA LEU A 397 -6.88 -11.17 18.10
C LEU A 397 -8.02 -11.41 17.10
N ARG A 398 -8.71 -12.57 17.17
CA ARG A 398 -9.89 -12.83 16.34
C ARG A 398 -11.04 -11.87 16.62
N LEU A 399 -11.28 -11.53 17.88
CA LEU A 399 -12.34 -10.60 18.27
C LEU A 399 -12.03 -9.20 17.74
N VAL A 400 -10.83 -8.67 18.02
CA VAL A 400 -10.41 -7.34 17.57
C VAL A 400 -10.49 -7.23 16.04
N LEU A 401 -10.00 -8.22 15.30
CA LEU A 401 -10.10 -8.20 13.82
C LEU A 401 -11.54 -8.27 13.33
N SER A 402 -12.39 -9.08 13.97
CA SER A 402 -13.80 -9.20 13.57
C SER A 402 -14.59 -7.92 13.83
N GLU A 403 -14.29 -7.21 14.92
CA GLU A 403 -14.89 -5.90 15.23
C GLU A 403 -14.35 -4.82 14.31
N ALA A 404 -13.04 -4.78 14.09
CA ALA A 404 -12.38 -3.83 13.21
C ALA A 404 -12.92 -3.92 11.77
N LEU A 405 -13.08 -5.13 11.23
CA LEU A 405 -13.56 -5.35 9.87
C LEU A 405 -15.06 -5.03 9.67
N LYS A 406 -15.86 -4.99 10.75
CA LYS A 406 -17.23 -4.46 10.69
C LYS A 406 -17.23 -2.93 10.54
N LEU A 407 -16.25 -2.26 11.15
CA LEU A 407 -16.11 -0.79 11.09
C LEU A 407 -15.39 -0.34 9.82
N TYR A 408 -14.36 -1.08 9.40
CA TYR A 408 -13.46 -0.74 8.29
C TYR A 408 -13.42 -1.85 7.24
N PRO A 409 -14.54 -2.14 6.55
CA PRO A 409 -14.63 -3.24 5.61
C PRO A 409 -13.77 -3.04 4.34
N GLY A 410 -13.26 -1.83 4.07
CA GLY A 410 -12.34 -1.55 2.97
C GLY A 410 -10.86 -1.76 3.31
N ASN A 411 -10.51 -2.04 4.57
CA ASN A 411 -9.11 -2.15 4.95
C ASN A 411 -8.50 -3.50 4.58
N GLN A 412 -7.65 -3.49 3.56
CA GLN A 412 -7.01 -4.70 3.02
C GLN A 412 -6.01 -5.35 4.00
N VAL A 413 -5.35 -4.56 4.86
CA VAL A 413 -4.37 -5.05 5.85
C VAL A 413 -5.06 -5.90 6.92
N LEU A 414 -6.21 -5.42 7.42
CA LEU A 414 -7.03 -6.13 8.39
C LEU A 414 -7.59 -7.43 7.78
N TRP A 415 -8.06 -7.38 6.52
CA TRP A 415 -8.56 -8.57 5.83
C TRP A 415 -7.47 -9.63 5.61
N ARG A 416 -6.28 -9.23 5.16
CA ARG A 416 -5.12 -10.14 5.06
C ARG A 416 -4.86 -10.84 6.38
N SER A 417 -4.73 -10.06 7.46
CA SER A 417 -4.50 -10.59 8.81
C SER A 417 -5.60 -11.56 9.25
N TYR A 418 -6.87 -11.22 9.00
CA TYR A 418 -8.01 -12.07 9.33
C TYR A 418 -8.00 -13.39 8.55
N VAL A 419 -7.84 -13.36 7.23
CA VAL A 419 -7.83 -14.57 6.39
C VAL A 419 -6.68 -15.50 6.77
N GLN A 420 -5.49 -14.97 7.04
CA GLN A 420 -4.34 -15.74 7.51
C GLN A 420 -4.59 -16.48 8.82
N ILE A 421 -5.31 -15.85 9.76
CA ILE A 421 -5.65 -16.44 11.05
C ILE A 421 -6.73 -17.52 10.90
N GLN A 422 -7.72 -17.26 10.04
CA GLN A 422 -8.82 -18.19 9.83
C GLN A 422 -8.40 -19.40 9.02
N SER A 423 -7.46 -19.26 8.08
CA SER A 423 -6.94 -20.39 7.29
C SER A 423 -6.23 -21.44 8.15
N LYS A 424 -5.63 -21.02 9.27
CA LYS A 424 -5.04 -21.90 10.28
C LYS A 424 -6.06 -22.53 11.24
N SER A 425 -7.36 -22.26 11.06
CA SER A 425 -8.42 -22.70 11.97
C SER A 425 -9.45 -23.59 11.28
N HIS A 426 -9.98 -24.58 12.01
CA HIS A 426 -10.99 -25.50 11.48
C HIS A 426 -12.43 -24.92 11.42
N SER A 427 -12.63 -23.60 11.61
CA SER A 427 -13.97 -23.02 11.77
C SER A 427 -14.55 -22.37 10.51
N ALA A 428 -14.55 -23.10 9.39
CA ALA A 428 -15.02 -22.59 8.10
C ALA A 428 -16.44 -21.98 8.15
N SER A 429 -17.37 -22.62 8.87
CA SER A 429 -18.76 -22.15 8.98
C SER A 429 -18.90 -20.83 9.72
N LYS A 430 -18.03 -20.54 10.71
CA LYS A 430 -18.03 -19.24 11.40
C LYS A 430 -17.47 -18.15 10.48
N THR A 431 -16.36 -18.44 9.80
CA THR A 431 -15.76 -17.52 8.81
C THR A 431 -16.75 -17.18 7.69
N ARG A 432 -17.47 -18.17 7.16
CA ARG A 432 -18.50 -17.99 6.13
C ARG A 432 -19.62 -17.07 6.60
N ARG A 433 -20.20 -17.34 7.77
CA ARG A 433 -21.27 -16.49 8.33
C ARG A 433 -20.82 -15.05 8.53
N PHE A 434 -19.57 -14.85 8.92
CA PHE A 434 -18.99 -13.52 9.06
C PHE A 434 -18.88 -12.78 7.72
N PHE A 435 -18.30 -13.42 6.70
CA PHE A 435 -18.25 -12.85 5.34
C PHE A 435 -19.64 -12.57 4.79
N ASP A 436 -20.58 -13.50 4.93
CA ASP A 436 -21.97 -13.35 4.45
C ASP A 436 -22.68 -12.17 5.15
N ALA A 437 -22.36 -11.87 6.41
CA ALA A 437 -22.93 -10.73 7.13
C ALA A 437 -22.34 -9.38 6.63
N ILE A 438 -21.03 -9.32 6.42
CA ILE A 438 -20.36 -8.07 5.99
C ILE A 438 -20.66 -7.77 4.52
N THR A 439 -20.60 -8.76 3.64
CA THR A 439 -20.88 -8.58 2.20
C THR A 439 -22.29 -8.07 1.89
N ARG A 440 -23.26 -8.29 2.80
CA ARG A 440 -24.62 -7.73 2.69
C ARG A 440 -24.73 -6.27 3.12
N SER A 441 -23.79 -5.76 3.93
CA SER A 441 -23.87 -4.43 4.54
C SER A 441 -22.81 -3.46 4.02
N ALA A 442 -21.65 -3.95 3.60
CA ALA A 442 -20.54 -3.15 3.11
C ALA A 442 -20.71 -2.81 1.62
N LYS A 443 -20.39 -1.56 1.26
CA LYS A 443 -20.30 -1.10 -0.14
C LYS A 443 -18.97 -1.47 -0.81
N SER A 444 -17.97 -1.80 0.00
CA SER A 444 -16.60 -2.04 -0.44
C SER A 444 -16.45 -3.45 -1.02
N LEU A 445 -15.51 -3.64 -1.95
CA LEU A 445 -15.34 -4.90 -2.68
C LEU A 445 -14.43 -5.90 -1.94
N GLU A 446 -13.61 -5.41 -1.01
CA GLU A 446 -12.64 -6.19 -0.23
C GLU A 446 -13.29 -7.39 0.48
N PRO A 447 -14.46 -7.30 1.15
CA PRO A 447 -15.10 -8.45 1.77
C PRO A 447 -15.38 -9.59 0.78
N TRP A 448 -15.78 -9.27 -0.46
CA TRP A 448 -15.99 -10.26 -1.53
C TRP A 448 -14.67 -10.86 -2.00
N LEU A 449 -13.67 -10.03 -2.30
CA LEU A 449 -12.34 -10.44 -2.75
C LEU A 449 -11.69 -11.40 -1.75
N PHE A 450 -11.71 -11.05 -0.47
CA PHE A 450 -11.13 -11.88 0.59
C PHE A 450 -11.98 -13.11 0.94
N ALA A 451 -13.30 -13.08 0.77
CA ALA A 451 -14.14 -14.28 0.89
C ALA A 451 -13.79 -15.31 -0.20
N ILE A 452 -13.62 -14.84 -1.44
CA ILE A 452 -13.21 -15.66 -2.58
C ILE A 452 -11.83 -16.26 -2.33
N GLU A 453 -10.83 -15.46 -1.95
CA GLU A 453 -9.48 -15.98 -1.69
C GLU A 453 -9.45 -16.94 -0.50
N ALA A 454 -10.25 -16.71 0.55
CA ALA A 454 -10.35 -17.63 1.68
C ALA A 454 -10.92 -19.01 1.28
N GLU A 455 -11.94 -19.07 0.41
CA GLU A 455 -12.45 -20.34 -0.10
C GLU A 455 -11.48 -20.99 -1.12
N LYS A 456 -10.79 -20.20 -1.95
CA LYS A 456 -9.73 -20.71 -2.85
C LYS A 456 -8.58 -21.34 -2.05
N MET A 457 -8.09 -20.68 -1.00
CA MET A 457 -7.08 -21.23 -0.10
C MET A 457 -7.55 -22.54 0.54
N ARG A 458 -8.82 -22.61 0.96
CA ARG A 458 -9.40 -23.84 1.51
C ARG A 458 -9.46 -24.96 0.48
N LYS A 459 -9.85 -24.68 -0.76
CA LYS A 459 -9.84 -25.65 -1.87
C LYS A 459 -8.42 -26.18 -2.10
N ARG A 460 -7.42 -25.30 -2.23
CA ARG A 460 -6.00 -25.71 -2.37
C ARG A 460 -5.53 -26.59 -1.22
N LEU A 461 -5.93 -26.29 0.02
CA LEU A 461 -5.58 -27.11 1.19
C LEU A 461 -6.19 -28.52 1.10
N VAL A 462 -7.48 -28.62 0.76
CA VAL A 462 -8.17 -29.91 0.60
C VAL A 462 -7.53 -30.74 -0.52
N GLU A 463 -7.24 -30.12 -1.67
CA GLU A 463 -6.57 -30.78 -2.80
C GLU A 463 -5.15 -31.26 -2.44
N THR A 464 -4.41 -30.48 -1.64
CA THR A 464 -3.06 -30.84 -1.20
C THR A 464 -3.10 -32.06 -0.27
N VAL A 465 -4.02 -32.09 0.69
CA VAL A 465 -4.16 -33.21 1.63
C VAL A 465 -4.55 -34.49 0.89
N GLN A 466 -5.44 -34.42 -0.10
CA GLN A 466 -5.85 -35.59 -0.89
C GLN A 466 -4.73 -36.17 -1.77
N ARG A 467 -3.80 -35.35 -2.26
CA ARG A 467 -2.69 -35.79 -3.13
C ARG A 467 -1.54 -36.49 -2.38
N VAL A 468 -1.39 -36.26 -1.08
CA VAL A 468 -0.25 -36.76 -0.30
C VAL A 468 -0.43 -38.21 0.16
N ASP A 469 -1.67 -38.67 0.37
CA ASP A 469 -1.89 -39.98 1.01
C ASP A 469 -2.08 -41.18 0.07
N GLY A 470 -2.26 -41.01 -1.25
CA GLY A 470 -2.34 -42.12 -2.24
C GLY A 470 -3.41 -43.19 -1.98
N ARG A 471 -4.11 -43.12 -0.84
CA ARG A 471 -5.29 -43.88 -0.45
C ARG A 471 -6.42 -42.88 -0.40
N GLU A 472 -7.56 -43.24 -1.00
CA GLU A 472 -8.77 -42.44 -1.08
C GLU A 472 -9.34 -42.14 0.32
N VAL A 473 -8.76 -41.16 1.03
CA VAL A 473 -9.40 -40.56 2.19
C VAL A 473 -10.51 -39.68 1.65
N HIS A 474 -11.72 -40.26 1.61
CA HIS A 474 -12.96 -39.54 1.33
C HIS A 474 -13.13 -38.45 2.39
N ALA A 475 -12.67 -37.23 2.09
CA ALA A 475 -13.08 -36.07 2.85
C ALA A 475 -14.61 -36.00 2.79
N THR A 476 -15.25 -35.81 3.94
CA THR A 476 -16.72 -35.74 4.09
C THR A 476 -17.37 -34.55 3.34
N ILE A 477 -16.57 -33.74 2.64
CA ILE A 477 -17.02 -32.60 1.84
C ILE A 477 -16.66 -32.89 0.38
N PRO A 478 -17.66 -33.09 -0.50
CA PRO A 478 -17.41 -33.22 -1.93
C PRO A 478 -16.65 -31.99 -2.46
N GLU A 479 -15.57 -32.19 -3.21
CA GLU A 479 -14.80 -31.13 -3.87
C GLU A 479 -15.69 -30.22 -4.76
N THR A 480 -16.78 -30.80 -5.25
CA THR A 480 -17.83 -30.11 -6.02
C THR A 480 -18.47 -28.99 -5.21
N GLY A 481 -18.70 -29.17 -3.91
CA GLY A 481 -19.35 -28.17 -3.04
C GLY A 481 -18.54 -26.88 -2.90
N LEU A 482 -17.21 -26.97 -2.73
CA LEU A 482 -16.33 -25.78 -2.66
C LEU A 482 -16.27 -25.07 -4.01
N THR A 483 -16.22 -25.84 -5.10
CA THR A 483 -16.20 -25.30 -6.46
C THR A 483 -17.45 -24.50 -6.78
N HIS A 484 -18.64 -25.04 -6.47
CA HIS A 484 -19.91 -24.32 -6.63
C HIS A 484 -19.99 -23.08 -5.74
N ARG A 485 -19.47 -23.17 -4.50
CA ARG A 485 -19.45 -22.02 -3.60
C ARG A 485 -18.56 -20.89 -4.10
N ILE A 486 -17.35 -21.19 -4.60
CA ILE A 486 -16.45 -20.19 -5.19
C ILE A 486 -17.13 -19.53 -6.40
N LYS A 487 -17.76 -20.30 -7.29
CA LYS A 487 -18.53 -19.74 -8.42
C LYS A 487 -19.66 -18.82 -7.94
N ALA A 488 -20.42 -19.24 -6.94
CA ALA A 488 -21.50 -18.42 -6.38
C ALA A 488 -20.98 -17.12 -5.76
N LEU A 489 -19.81 -17.12 -5.11
CA LEU A 489 -19.19 -15.91 -4.57
C LEU A 489 -18.80 -14.94 -5.69
N PHE A 490 -18.20 -15.41 -6.79
CA PHE A 490 -17.91 -14.58 -7.95
C PHE A 490 -19.19 -13.97 -8.54
N GLU A 491 -20.18 -14.80 -8.84
CA GLU A 491 -21.44 -14.32 -9.45
C GLU A 491 -22.17 -13.34 -8.54
N ASN A 492 -22.14 -13.53 -7.22
CA ASN A 492 -22.74 -12.58 -6.28
C ASN A 492 -21.95 -11.25 -6.20
N ALA A 493 -20.61 -11.30 -6.19
CA ALA A 493 -19.78 -10.09 -6.16
C ALA A 493 -20.02 -9.22 -7.41
N MET A 494 -20.17 -9.86 -8.57
CA MET A 494 -20.41 -9.19 -9.86
C MET A 494 -21.84 -8.67 -10.06
N ARG A 495 -22.78 -8.91 -9.13
CA ARG A 495 -24.13 -8.28 -9.19
C ARG A 495 -24.11 -6.79 -8.90
N SER A 496 -23.06 -6.29 -8.26
CA SER A 496 -22.88 -4.87 -7.98
C SER A 496 -22.15 -4.19 -9.13
N ASP A 497 -22.39 -2.89 -9.34
CA ASP A 497 -21.67 -2.09 -10.33
C ASP A 497 -20.16 -2.09 -10.06
N SER A 498 -19.76 -1.84 -8.80
CA SER A 498 -18.36 -1.89 -8.36
C SER A 498 -17.67 -3.23 -8.63
N GLY A 499 -18.42 -4.34 -8.55
CA GLY A 499 -17.88 -5.68 -8.78
C GLY A 499 -17.83 -6.07 -10.26
N SER A 500 -18.88 -5.76 -11.02
CA SER A 500 -18.94 -6.02 -12.46
C SER A 500 -17.94 -5.16 -13.24
N GLN A 501 -17.60 -3.97 -12.75
CA GLN A 501 -16.62 -3.09 -13.40
C GLN A 501 -15.18 -3.28 -12.88
N CYS A 502 -14.92 -4.30 -12.06
CA CYS A 502 -13.59 -4.57 -11.49
C CYS A 502 -12.82 -5.61 -12.32
N PRO A 503 -11.77 -5.23 -13.08
CA PRO A 503 -10.99 -6.18 -13.89
C PRO A 503 -10.43 -7.34 -13.07
N LEU A 504 -9.91 -7.09 -11.86
CA LEU A 504 -9.31 -8.13 -11.00
C LEU A 504 -10.30 -9.27 -10.71
N LEU A 505 -11.57 -8.96 -10.45
CA LEU A 505 -12.58 -10.00 -10.20
C LEU A 505 -12.77 -10.90 -11.42
N TRP A 506 -12.86 -10.31 -12.61
CA TRP A 506 -12.96 -11.07 -13.87
C TRP A 506 -11.73 -11.91 -14.12
N ARG A 507 -10.52 -11.33 -13.97
CA ARG A 507 -9.26 -12.07 -14.09
C ARG A 507 -9.24 -13.26 -13.14
N MET A 508 -9.58 -13.04 -11.86
CA MET A 508 -9.65 -14.09 -10.84
C MET A 508 -10.67 -15.18 -11.18
N TYR A 509 -11.82 -14.81 -11.75
CA TYR A 509 -12.87 -15.78 -12.10
C TYR A 509 -12.48 -16.60 -13.33
N LEU A 510 -11.95 -15.95 -14.36
CA LEU A 510 -11.41 -16.58 -15.56
C LEU A 510 -10.31 -17.58 -15.22
N ASN A 511 -9.30 -17.14 -14.47
CA ASN A 511 -8.21 -18.00 -14.01
C ASN A 511 -8.75 -19.21 -13.24
N PHE A 512 -9.76 -19.01 -12.38
CA PHE A 512 -10.40 -20.10 -11.65
C PHE A 512 -11.12 -21.09 -12.59
N LEU A 513 -11.91 -20.64 -13.55
CA LEU A 513 -12.63 -21.53 -14.47
C LEU A 513 -11.72 -22.29 -15.43
N VAL A 514 -10.67 -21.63 -15.91
CA VAL A 514 -9.62 -22.24 -16.75
C VAL A 514 -8.89 -23.32 -15.95
N SER A 515 -8.58 -23.08 -14.68
CA SER A 515 -7.96 -24.10 -13.81
C SER A 515 -8.84 -25.34 -13.58
N LEU A 516 -10.15 -25.25 -13.81
CA LEU A 516 -11.09 -26.38 -13.77
C LEU A 516 -11.25 -27.09 -15.12
N GLY A 517 -10.57 -26.63 -16.17
CA GLY A 517 -10.66 -27.19 -17.53
C GLY A 517 -11.96 -26.85 -18.28
N ASN A 518 -12.77 -25.92 -17.80
CA ASN A 518 -14.05 -25.59 -18.42
C ASN A 518 -13.90 -24.49 -19.50
N LYS A 519 -13.40 -24.87 -20.67
CA LYS A 519 -13.10 -23.90 -21.76
C LYS A 519 -14.32 -23.09 -22.20
N GLU A 520 -15.44 -23.75 -22.50
CA GLU A 520 -16.65 -23.07 -23.00
C GLU A 520 -17.21 -22.04 -22.02
N ARG A 521 -17.34 -22.39 -20.72
CA ARG A 521 -17.80 -21.42 -19.73
C ARG A 521 -16.77 -20.31 -19.49
N SER A 522 -15.48 -20.62 -19.57
CA SER A 522 -14.43 -19.60 -19.44
C SER A 522 -14.53 -18.56 -20.56
N LYS A 523 -14.79 -18.98 -21.80
CA LYS A 523 -15.06 -18.06 -22.93
C LYS A 523 -16.28 -17.20 -22.69
N GLY A 524 -17.41 -17.81 -22.27
CA GLY A 524 -18.61 -17.04 -21.93
C GLY A 524 -18.37 -15.97 -20.86
N VAL A 525 -17.58 -16.30 -19.84
CA VAL A 525 -17.17 -15.33 -18.80
C VAL A 525 -16.23 -14.27 -19.35
N PHE A 526 -15.34 -14.61 -20.30
CA PHE A 526 -14.44 -13.65 -20.94
C PHE A 526 -15.23 -12.58 -21.70
N TYR A 527 -16.16 -12.98 -22.57
CA TYR A 527 -16.98 -12.00 -23.30
C TYR A 527 -17.87 -11.17 -22.35
N LYS A 528 -18.39 -11.77 -21.27
CA LYS A 528 -19.11 -11.03 -20.22
C LYS A 528 -18.19 -10.01 -19.54
N ALA A 529 -16.93 -10.36 -19.28
CA ALA A 529 -15.94 -9.43 -18.75
C ALA A 529 -15.69 -8.27 -19.71
N LEU A 530 -15.56 -8.53 -21.02
CA LEU A 530 -15.37 -7.49 -22.03
C LEU A 530 -16.55 -6.53 -22.16
N GLN A 531 -17.78 -7.01 -21.97
CA GLN A 531 -18.97 -6.14 -21.94
C GLN A 531 -18.94 -5.14 -20.78
N ASN A 532 -18.32 -5.50 -19.65
CA ASN A 532 -18.28 -4.67 -18.45
C ASN A 532 -16.98 -3.88 -18.30
N CYS A 533 -15.86 -4.41 -18.80
CA CYS A 533 -14.51 -3.86 -18.67
C CYS A 533 -13.75 -3.81 -20.01
N PRO A 534 -14.27 -3.18 -21.07
CA PRO A 534 -13.63 -3.17 -22.40
C PRO A 534 -12.28 -2.43 -22.42
N TRP A 535 -12.05 -1.49 -21.49
CA TRP A 535 -10.79 -0.74 -21.39
C TRP A 535 -9.63 -1.58 -20.84
N ALA A 536 -9.92 -2.69 -20.17
CA ALA A 536 -8.93 -3.44 -19.40
C ALA A 536 -8.15 -4.40 -20.30
N LYS A 537 -7.09 -3.88 -20.95
CA LYS A 537 -6.21 -4.65 -21.84
C LYS A 537 -5.68 -5.96 -21.23
N VAL A 538 -5.47 -6.00 -19.91
CA VAL A 538 -5.09 -7.21 -19.17
C VAL A 538 -6.02 -8.41 -19.38
N LEU A 539 -7.33 -8.19 -19.59
CA LEU A 539 -8.30 -9.26 -19.83
C LEU A 539 -8.09 -9.91 -21.21
N TYR A 540 -7.74 -9.12 -22.21
CA TYR A 540 -7.41 -9.61 -23.55
C TYR A 540 -6.12 -10.42 -23.50
N MET A 541 -5.11 -9.94 -22.75
CA MET A 541 -3.85 -10.66 -22.57
C MET A 541 -4.05 -12.00 -21.85
N ASP A 542 -4.88 -12.04 -20.81
CA ASP A 542 -5.26 -13.30 -20.15
C ASP A 542 -5.97 -14.25 -21.14
N ALA A 543 -6.81 -13.73 -22.04
CA ALA A 543 -7.51 -14.55 -23.03
C ALA A 543 -6.59 -15.12 -24.10
N VAL A 544 -5.62 -14.34 -24.61
CA VAL A 544 -4.59 -14.82 -25.54
C VAL A 544 -3.83 -16.01 -24.92
N GLU A 545 -3.54 -15.93 -23.63
CA GLU A 545 -2.87 -17.01 -22.91
C GLU A 545 -3.78 -18.23 -22.70
N TYR A 546 -5.04 -18.03 -22.28
CA TYR A 546 -5.94 -19.12 -21.92
C TYR A 546 -6.58 -19.80 -23.14
N PHE A 547 -6.68 -19.09 -24.26
CA PHE A 547 -7.29 -19.53 -25.51
C PHE A 547 -6.38 -19.24 -26.72
N PRO A 548 -5.19 -19.88 -26.81
CA PRO A 548 -4.21 -19.58 -27.85
C PRO A 548 -4.74 -19.80 -29.28
N GLY A 549 -5.74 -20.68 -29.45
CA GLY A 549 -6.38 -20.91 -30.75
C GLY A 549 -7.32 -19.79 -31.22
N GLU A 550 -7.65 -18.83 -30.37
CA GLU A 550 -8.51 -17.67 -30.68
C GLU A 550 -7.72 -16.36 -30.67
N MET A 551 -6.39 -16.43 -30.72
CA MET A 551 -5.52 -15.27 -30.64
C MET A 551 -5.87 -14.20 -31.70
N GLN A 552 -6.10 -14.61 -32.95
CA GLN A 552 -6.47 -13.67 -34.02
C GLN A 552 -7.77 -12.94 -33.71
N GLU A 553 -8.82 -13.67 -33.30
CA GLU A 553 -10.11 -13.07 -32.93
C GLU A 553 -9.94 -12.07 -31.77
N ILE A 554 -9.12 -12.40 -30.78
CA ILE A 554 -8.86 -11.50 -29.65
C ILE A 554 -8.13 -10.23 -30.12
N LEU A 555 -7.20 -10.33 -31.07
CA LEU A 555 -6.51 -9.17 -31.66
C LEU A 555 -7.43 -8.32 -32.52
N ASP A 556 -8.33 -8.94 -33.28
CA ASP A 556 -9.36 -8.24 -34.04
C ASP A 556 -10.28 -7.47 -33.09
N LEU A 557 -10.69 -8.09 -31.97
CA LEU A 557 -11.45 -7.42 -30.91
C LEU A 557 -10.68 -6.27 -30.26
N MET A 558 -9.38 -6.43 -30.02
CA MET A 558 -8.54 -5.34 -29.51
C MET A 558 -8.51 -4.17 -30.50
N THR A 559 -8.39 -4.47 -31.79
CA THR A 559 -8.39 -3.46 -32.86
C THR A 559 -9.75 -2.76 -32.97
N GLU A 560 -10.86 -3.51 -32.92
CA GLU A 560 -12.23 -2.98 -32.91
C GLU A 560 -12.48 -2.04 -31.72
N LYS A 561 -11.87 -2.33 -30.56
CA LYS A 561 -11.96 -1.49 -29.35
C LYS A 561 -10.86 -0.42 -29.28
N GLU A 562 -10.13 -0.18 -30.37
CA GLU A 562 -9.05 0.80 -30.47
C GLU A 562 -7.94 0.60 -29.42
N LEU A 563 -7.77 -0.62 -28.92
CA LEU A 563 -6.70 -0.99 -28.01
C LEU A 563 -5.42 -1.21 -28.82
N ARG A 564 -4.41 -0.38 -28.53
CA ARG A 564 -3.13 -0.43 -29.24
C ARG A 564 -2.49 -1.83 -29.20
N VAL A 565 -2.34 -2.42 -30.38
CA VAL A 565 -1.45 -3.56 -30.67
C VAL A 565 -0.15 -2.99 -31.23
N ARG A 566 1.02 -3.41 -30.71
CA ARG A 566 2.31 -2.81 -31.10
C ARG A 566 2.82 -3.31 -32.44
N LEU A 567 2.56 -4.58 -32.73
CA LEU A 567 3.03 -5.29 -33.90
C LEU A 567 1.91 -6.28 -34.29
N PRO A 568 1.36 -6.20 -35.50
CA PRO A 568 0.47 -7.22 -36.05
C PRO A 568 1.14 -8.61 -36.04
N VAL A 569 0.35 -9.68 -36.04
CA VAL A 569 0.90 -11.05 -35.99
C VAL A 569 1.64 -11.38 -37.27
N GLU A 570 1.12 -10.90 -38.39
CA GLU A 570 1.69 -11.09 -39.72
C GLU A 570 3.09 -10.47 -39.80
N GLU A 571 3.29 -9.28 -39.22
CA GLU A 571 4.60 -8.64 -39.15
C GLU A 571 5.54 -9.34 -38.17
N LEU A 572 5.02 -9.91 -37.08
CA LEU A 572 5.82 -10.71 -36.15
C LEU A 572 6.31 -12.01 -36.76
N GLU A 573 5.47 -12.70 -37.53
CA GLU A 573 5.85 -13.92 -38.25
C GLU A 573 7.00 -13.63 -39.22
N LEU A 574 6.90 -12.56 -40.01
CA LEU A 574 7.98 -12.12 -40.90
C LEU A 574 9.29 -11.83 -40.15
N LEU A 575 9.22 -11.15 -38.99
CA LEU A 575 10.39 -10.83 -38.17
C LEU A 575 11.02 -12.04 -37.44
N LEU A 576 10.30 -13.16 -37.34
CA LEU A 576 10.78 -14.41 -36.73
C LEU A 576 11.29 -15.41 -37.77
N GLU A 577 10.97 -15.22 -39.05
CA GLU A 577 11.48 -16.00 -40.17
C GLU A 577 12.89 -15.58 -40.62
N ASP A 578 13.31 -14.35 -40.28
CA ASP A 578 14.68 -13.82 -40.38
C ASP A 578 15.52 -14.09 -39.12
#